data_AF-A0A837NLM3-F1
#
_entry.id   AF-A0A837NLM3-F1
#
_cell.length_a   1.000
_cell.length_b   1.000
_cell.length_c   1.000
_cell.angle_alpha   90.00
_cell.angle_beta   90.00
_cell.angle_gamma   90.00
#
_symmetry.space_group_name_H-M   'P 1'
#
loop_
_entity.id
_entity.type
_entity.pdbx_description
1 polymer ?
#
loop_
_entity_poly.entity_id
_entity_poly.type
_entity_poly.pdbx_seq_one_letter_code
_entity_poly.pdbx_strand_id
1 'polypeptide(L)'
;MAAYPDAQHPTRMIGIAKQVIGSVDDPGMDVLQVVYQHDVPSVFPEEVTDEANRIPDYVTDEEKVGRVDITDQPLVTIDGAESKDLDDAVVAWRLPNGNFHLAFTLRMLAIMSPRTLS
;
A
#
# COMPACT_ATOMS: atom_id res chain seq x y z
N MET A 1 30.29 2.30 -24.19
CA MET A 1 30.29 3.77 -24.37
C MET A 1 29.01 4.14 -25.08
N ALA A 2 28.24 5.10 -24.56
CA ALA A 2 27.04 5.59 -25.26
C ALA A 2 27.44 6.61 -26.33
N ALA A 3 26.77 6.61 -27.48
CA ALA A 3 27.02 7.54 -28.57
C ALA A 3 25.68 8.08 -29.11
N TYR A 4 25.62 9.38 -29.30
CA TYR A 4 24.47 10.08 -29.89
C TYR A 4 24.63 10.20 -31.41
N PRO A 5 23.53 10.41 -32.15
CA PRO A 5 23.61 10.68 -33.59
C PRO A 5 24.50 11.88 -33.89
N ASP A 6 25.34 11.75 -34.93
CA ASP A 6 26.24 12.81 -35.40
C ASP A 6 26.06 13.05 -36.92
N ALA A 7 26.76 14.04 -37.46
CA ALA A 7 26.65 14.40 -38.88
C ALA A 7 27.07 13.27 -39.84
N GLN A 8 27.92 12.33 -39.39
CA GLN A 8 28.37 11.17 -40.18
C GLN A 8 27.43 9.98 -40.01
N HIS A 9 26.72 9.89 -38.89
CA HIS A 9 25.80 8.83 -38.54
C HIS A 9 24.47 9.39 -37.97
N PRO A 10 23.66 10.07 -38.80
CA PRO A 10 22.48 10.80 -38.33
C PRO A 10 21.37 9.91 -37.77
N THR A 11 21.40 8.60 -38.06
CA THR A 11 20.41 7.62 -37.61
C THR A 11 20.94 6.65 -36.55
N ARG A 12 22.19 6.82 -36.09
CA ARG A 12 22.83 5.86 -35.19
C ARG A 12 22.85 6.38 -33.75
N MET A 13 22.27 5.62 -32.83
CA MET A 13 22.44 5.80 -31.39
C MET A 13 22.98 4.51 -30.79
N ILE A 14 23.92 4.62 -29.84
CA ILE A 14 24.46 3.48 -29.09
C ILE A 14 24.19 3.73 -27.61
N GLY A 15 23.55 2.77 -26.97
CA GLY A 15 23.32 2.75 -25.52
C GLY A 15 23.87 1.48 -24.89
N ILE A 16 23.96 1.47 -23.56
CA ILE A 16 24.22 0.26 -22.77
C ILE A 16 22.91 -0.12 -22.10
N ALA A 17 22.45 -1.36 -22.29
CA ALA A 17 21.32 -1.88 -21.55
C ALA A 17 21.67 -1.93 -20.05
N LYS A 18 20.93 -1.18 -19.23
CA LYS A 18 21.15 -1.16 -17.77
C LYS A 18 20.42 -2.29 -17.05
N GLN A 19 19.29 -2.73 -17.59
CA GLN A 19 18.44 -3.75 -16.97
C GLN A 19 17.61 -4.45 -18.05
N VAL A 20 17.37 -5.75 -17.85
CA VAL A 20 16.41 -6.55 -18.62
C VAL A 20 15.19 -6.74 -17.73
N ILE A 21 14.02 -6.29 -18.19
CA ILE A 21 12.79 -6.29 -17.39
C ILE A 21 11.86 -7.47 -17.67
N GLY A 22 12.10 -8.24 -18.74
CA GLY A 22 11.36 -9.47 -19.09
C GLY A 22 11.19 -9.64 -20.61
N SER A 23 10.48 -10.70 -21.02
CA SER A 23 10.05 -10.95 -22.41
C SER A 23 8.69 -10.33 -22.68
N VAL A 24 8.37 -10.01 -23.93
CA VAL A 24 7.04 -9.45 -24.29
C VAL A 24 5.88 -10.38 -23.96
N ASP A 25 6.15 -11.69 -23.86
CA ASP A 25 5.14 -12.73 -23.61
C ASP A 25 4.98 -13.08 -22.11
N ASP A 26 5.79 -12.49 -21.22
CA ASP A 26 5.71 -12.81 -19.80
C ASP A 26 4.47 -12.14 -19.15
N PRO A 27 3.69 -12.87 -18.33
CA PRO A 27 2.54 -12.30 -17.62
C PRO A 27 2.94 -11.09 -16.75
N GLY A 28 2.21 -9.98 -16.89
CA GLY A 28 2.42 -8.76 -16.09
C GLY A 28 3.48 -7.79 -16.65
N MET A 29 4.01 -8.04 -17.85
CA MET A 29 5.00 -7.18 -18.49
C MET A 29 4.46 -5.83 -18.98
N ASP A 30 3.19 -5.80 -19.33
CA ASP A 30 2.46 -4.56 -19.62
C ASP A 30 2.44 -3.63 -18.39
N VAL A 31 2.19 -4.20 -17.20
CA VAL A 31 2.21 -3.46 -15.94
C VAL A 31 3.62 -2.99 -15.60
N LEU A 32 4.62 -3.88 -15.69
CA LEU A 32 6.03 -3.52 -15.42
C LEU A 32 6.53 -2.43 -16.37
N GLN A 33 6.16 -2.49 -17.66
CA GLN A 33 6.52 -1.46 -18.62
C GLN A 33 5.99 -0.09 -18.21
N VAL A 34 4.73 0.01 -17.76
CA VAL A 34 4.15 1.27 -17.27
C VAL A 34 4.88 1.76 -16.03
N VAL A 35 5.17 0.87 -15.07
CA VAL A 35 5.93 1.19 -13.85
C VAL A 35 7.29 1.81 -14.18
N TYR A 36 8.05 1.21 -15.10
CA TYR A 36 9.36 1.74 -15.52
C TYR A 36 9.26 3.01 -16.37
N GLN A 37 8.27 3.12 -17.25
CA GLN A 37 8.08 4.32 -18.09
C GLN A 37 7.73 5.57 -17.26
N HIS A 38 7.04 5.37 -16.13
CA HIS A 38 6.59 6.43 -15.26
C HIS A 38 7.43 6.59 -13.98
N ASP A 39 8.57 5.88 -13.87
CA ASP A 39 9.43 5.86 -12.68
C ASP A 39 8.63 5.65 -11.37
N VAL A 40 7.63 4.74 -11.41
CA VAL A 40 6.83 4.41 -10.24
C VAL A 40 7.69 3.58 -9.28
N PRO A 41 7.81 3.98 -7.99
CA PRO A 41 8.52 3.20 -7.00
C PRO A 41 7.91 1.80 -6.89
N SER A 42 8.70 0.78 -7.23
CA SER A 42 8.26 -0.62 -7.26
C SER A 42 8.88 -1.48 -6.16
N VAL A 43 9.83 -0.92 -5.42
CA VAL A 43 10.54 -1.59 -4.34
C VAL A 43 10.51 -0.68 -3.12
N PHE A 44 10.09 -1.23 -1.97
CA PHE A 44 10.19 -0.53 -0.70
C PHE A 44 11.65 -0.47 -0.23
N PRO A 45 12.11 0.66 0.33
CA PRO A 45 13.43 0.72 0.96
C PRO A 45 13.59 -0.35 2.05
N GLU A 46 14.80 -0.86 2.22
CA GLU A 46 15.12 -1.86 3.26
C GLU A 46 14.74 -1.35 4.66
N GLU A 47 15.04 -0.09 4.96
CA GLU A 47 14.69 0.56 6.23
C GLU A 47 13.18 0.54 6.51
N VAL A 48 12.35 0.72 5.48
CA VAL A 48 10.88 0.67 5.61
C VAL A 48 10.41 -0.75 5.89
N THR A 49 11.01 -1.73 5.22
CA THR A 49 10.70 -3.15 5.41
C THR A 49 11.10 -3.60 6.82
N ASP A 50 12.26 -3.18 7.29
CA ASP A 50 12.77 -3.47 8.64
C ASP A 50 11.95 -2.79 9.74
N GLU A 51 11.42 -1.59 9.50
CA GLU A 51 10.47 -0.96 10.41
C GLU A 51 9.15 -1.74 10.44
N ALA A 52 8.60 -2.11 9.28
CA ALA A 52 7.38 -2.87 9.19
C ALA A 52 7.48 -4.23 9.92
N ASN A 53 8.59 -4.94 9.75
CA ASN A 53 8.84 -6.24 10.39
C ASN A 53 9.00 -6.16 11.93
N ARG A 54 9.23 -4.97 12.49
CA ARG A 54 9.33 -4.76 13.95
C ARG A 54 7.97 -4.52 14.61
N ILE A 55 6.92 -4.30 13.82
CA ILE A 55 5.56 -4.09 14.31
C ILE A 55 5.00 -5.44 14.78
N PRO A 56 4.48 -5.55 16.02
CA PRO A 56 3.81 -6.76 16.48
C PRO A 56 2.55 -7.07 15.66
N ASP A 57 2.25 -8.35 15.46
CA ASP A 57 1.01 -8.81 14.79
C ASP A 57 -0.27 -8.60 15.61
N TYR A 58 -0.16 -8.02 16.80
CA TYR A 58 -1.27 -7.78 17.73
C TYR A 58 -1.19 -6.37 18.30
N VAL A 59 -2.36 -5.83 18.67
CA VAL A 59 -2.46 -4.51 19.33
C VAL A 59 -1.92 -4.62 20.76
N THR A 60 -0.91 -3.82 21.07
CA THR A 60 -0.29 -3.75 22.39
C THR A 60 -1.20 -3.06 23.41
N ASP A 61 -0.94 -3.25 24.71
CA ASP A 61 -1.78 -2.64 25.75
C ASP A 61 -1.55 -1.12 25.83
N GLU A 62 -0.32 -0.66 25.54
CA GLU A 62 0.02 0.75 25.44
C GLU A 62 -0.79 1.45 24.33
N GLU A 63 -0.99 0.79 23.19
CA GLU A 63 -1.77 1.33 22.07
C GLU A 63 -3.27 1.46 22.39
N LYS A 64 -3.78 0.71 23.37
CA LYS A 64 -5.18 0.80 23.81
C LYS A 64 -5.45 1.98 24.74
N VAL A 65 -4.41 2.54 25.37
CA VAL A 65 -4.55 3.63 26.34
C VAL A 65 -5.24 4.84 25.70
N GLY A 66 -6.30 5.33 26.34
CA GLY A 66 -7.06 6.49 25.87
C GLY A 66 -8.07 6.20 24.76
N ARG A 67 -8.23 4.95 24.33
CA ARG A 67 -9.25 4.54 23.36
C ARG A 67 -10.53 4.09 24.06
N VAL A 68 -11.66 4.28 23.37
CA VAL A 68 -12.93 3.68 23.76
C VAL A 68 -12.90 2.22 23.34
N ASP A 69 -13.13 1.32 24.29
CA ASP A 69 -13.23 -0.11 24.00
C ASP A 69 -14.63 -0.43 23.44
N ILE A 70 -14.65 -0.99 22.24
CA ILE A 70 -15.86 -1.40 21.52
C ILE A 70 -15.75 -2.84 21.00
N THR A 71 -14.81 -3.64 21.49
CA THR A 71 -14.56 -5.00 20.96
C THR A 71 -15.73 -5.96 21.15
N ASP A 72 -16.63 -5.67 22.09
CA ASP A 72 -17.86 -6.46 22.34
C ASP A 72 -19.00 -6.12 21.36
N GLN A 73 -18.85 -5.09 20.52
CA GLN A 73 -19.87 -4.74 19.54
C GLN A 73 -19.78 -5.64 18.30
N PRO A 74 -20.92 -6.06 17.72
CA PRO A 74 -20.95 -6.94 16.55
C PRO A 74 -20.68 -6.17 15.25
N LEU A 75 -19.50 -5.56 15.16
CA LEU A 75 -19.02 -4.86 13.97
C LEU A 75 -18.78 -5.85 12.81
N VAL A 76 -19.13 -5.44 11.60
CA VAL A 76 -18.87 -6.20 10.37
C VAL A 76 -18.25 -5.29 9.31
N THR A 77 -17.36 -5.85 8.48
CA THR A 77 -16.87 -5.19 7.26
C THR A 77 -17.62 -5.76 6.05
N ILE A 78 -17.74 -4.99 4.98
CA ILE A 78 -18.48 -5.39 3.77
C ILE A 78 -17.61 -5.09 2.55
N ASP A 79 -16.80 -6.07 2.17
CA ASP A 79 -15.76 -5.94 1.16
C ASP A 79 -15.87 -6.99 0.05
N GLY A 80 -15.16 -6.78 -1.05
CA GLY A 80 -14.98 -7.79 -2.09
C GLY A 80 -14.22 -9.01 -1.55
N ALA A 81 -14.53 -10.20 -2.06
CA ALA A 81 -13.94 -11.46 -1.58
C ALA A 81 -12.40 -11.51 -1.63
N GLU A 82 -11.80 -10.77 -2.57
CA GLU A 82 -10.34 -10.70 -2.75
C GLU A 82 -9.70 -9.50 -2.03
N SER A 83 -10.48 -8.71 -1.29
CA SER A 83 -9.94 -7.57 -0.54
C SER A 83 -9.09 -8.05 0.63
N LYS A 84 -7.90 -7.47 0.78
CA LYS A 84 -7.02 -7.69 1.93
C LYS A 84 -6.93 -6.48 2.85
N ASP A 85 -7.45 -5.34 2.40
CA ASP A 85 -7.43 -4.08 3.12
C ASP A 85 -8.84 -3.81 3.65
N LEU A 86 -9.07 -4.18 4.91
CA LEU A 86 -10.35 -3.97 5.60
C LEU A 86 -10.24 -2.70 6.44
N ASP A 87 -10.63 -1.57 5.85
CA ASP A 87 -10.40 -0.26 6.46
C ASP A 87 -11.61 0.27 7.25
N ASP A 88 -12.79 -0.32 7.08
CA ASP A 88 -14.00 0.13 7.73
C ASP A 88 -14.85 -1.00 8.31
N ALA A 89 -15.62 -0.67 9.34
CA ALA A 89 -16.62 -1.57 9.91
C ALA A 89 -17.88 -0.82 10.33
N VAL A 90 -19.02 -1.47 10.20
CA VAL A 90 -20.35 -0.95 10.53
C VAL A 90 -21.05 -1.80 11.57
N VAL A 91 -21.87 -1.15 12.38
CA VAL A 91 -22.83 -1.84 13.24
C VAL A 91 -24.09 -1.00 13.40
N ALA A 92 -25.25 -1.65 13.38
CA ALA A 92 -26.53 -1.00 13.59
C ALA A 92 -27.51 -1.88 14.38
N TRP A 93 -28.22 -1.28 15.34
CA TRP A 93 -29.31 -1.94 16.06
C TRP A 93 -30.39 -0.95 16.48
N ARG A 94 -31.60 -1.46 16.71
CA ARG A 94 -32.72 -0.64 17.18
C ARG A 94 -32.66 -0.47 18.70
N LEU A 95 -32.84 0.76 19.16
CA LEU A 95 -32.89 1.13 20.56
C LEU A 95 -34.31 0.95 21.13
N PRO A 96 -34.47 0.79 22.46
CA PRO A 96 -35.78 0.65 23.10
C PRO A 96 -36.75 1.81 22.84
N ASN A 97 -36.23 3.02 22.61
CA ASN A 97 -37.02 4.22 22.30
C ASN A 97 -37.50 4.27 20.83
N GLY A 98 -37.21 3.24 20.04
CA GLY A 98 -37.61 3.14 18.64
C GLY A 98 -36.62 3.75 17.64
N ASN A 99 -35.61 4.49 18.10
CA ASN A 99 -34.52 5.01 17.27
C ASN A 99 -33.50 3.92 16.92
N PHE A 100 -32.52 4.24 16.08
CA PHE A 100 -31.42 3.34 15.74
C PHE A 100 -30.11 3.87 16.27
N HIS A 101 -29.25 2.96 16.72
CA HIS A 101 -27.83 3.18 16.86
C HIS A 101 -27.16 2.79 15.55
N LEU A 102 -26.28 3.65 15.05
CA LEU A 102 -25.43 3.39 13.90
C LEU A 102 -24.02 3.86 14.27
N ALA A 103 -23.04 2.96 14.17
CA ALA A 103 -21.64 3.29 14.29
C ALA A 103 -20.89 2.83 13.03
N PHE A 104 -19.92 3.64 12.64
CA PHE A 104 -18.99 3.39 11.55
C PHE A 104 -17.59 3.66 12.09
N THR A 105 -16.67 2.72 11.88
CA THR A 105 -15.28 2.84 12.31
C THR A 105 -14.37 2.89 11.10
N LEU A 106 -13.30 3.67 11.19
CA LEU A 106 -12.20 3.68 10.23
C LEU A 106 -10.96 3.07 10.88
N ARG A 107 -10.13 2.41 10.08
CA ARG A 107 -8.83 1.92 10.50
C ARG A 107 -7.93 3.08 10.90
N MET A 108 -7.32 2.97 12.07
CA MET A 108 -6.34 3.93 12.52
C MET A 108 -4.94 3.48 12.10
N LEU A 109 -4.30 4.24 11.20
CA LEU A 109 -2.89 4.06 10.86
C LEU A 109 -2.04 4.91 11.80
N ALA A 110 -1.51 4.30 12.86
CA ALA A 110 -0.68 4.99 13.86
C ALA A 110 0.77 4.50 13.93
N ILE A 111 1.20 3.68 12.96
CA ILE A 111 2.44 2.90 13.06
C ILE A 111 3.62 3.53 12.30
N MET A 112 3.44 4.73 11.74
CA MET A 112 4.54 5.46 11.09
C MET A 112 5.29 6.33 12.10
N SER A 113 6.59 6.05 12.29
CA SER A 113 7.46 6.92 13.06
C SER A 113 7.59 8.30 12.38
N PRO A 114 7.59 9.43 13.12
CA PRO A 114 7.77 10.77 12.51
C PRO A 114 9.10 10.94 11.76
N ARG A 115 10.06 10.02 11.93
CA ARG A 115 11.39 10.09 11.31
C ARG A 115 11.44 9.57 9.86
N THR A 116 10.41 8.92 9.36
CA THR A 116 10.37 8.37 7.98
C THR A 116 9.86 9.35 6.93
N LEU A 117 9.55 10.60 7.31
CA LEU A 117 9.25 11.70 6.39
C LEU A 117 10.53 12.56 6.20
N SER A 118 11.46 12.09 5.37
CA SER A 118 12.63 12.84 4.89
C SER A 118 12.76 12.72 3.39
#